data_AF-A0A3L8BBW7-F1
#
_entry.id   AF-A0A3L8BBW7-F1
#
_cell.length_a   1.000
_cell.length_b   1.000
_cell.length_c   1.000
_cell.angle_alpha   90.00
_cell.angle_beta   90.00
_cell.angle_gamma   90.00
#
_symmetry.space_group_name_H-M   'P 1'
#
loop_
_entity.id
_entity.type
_entity.pdbx_description
1 polymer ?
#
loop_
_entity_poly.entity_id
_entity_poly.type
_entity_poly.pdbx_seq_one_letter_code
_entity_poly.pdbx_strand_id
1 'polypeptide(L)'
;MNDPELSSTTGRHSMKDATSRVLWVVTDEKPGHRSQQEGLVERLQALASFDVFWLNVESLDISLLDVLLRRRIKPELPAPDWILGAGAGTHSLILKLKRIFRAKTILLMRGAFPMALFDANITPVHDNPPKRRNVLPTTGVMNPVVPRYEGRDEHTGTFLIGGVNDHYQWDDA
;
A
#
# COMPACT_ATOMS: atom_id res chain seq x y z
N MET A 1 4.76 -48.35 35.13
CA MET A 1 4.24 -47.13 35.78
C MET A 1 3.89 -46.19 34.64
N ASN A 2 2.61 -46.20 34.27
CA ASN A 2 2.05 -45.32 33.26
C ASN A 2 1.70 -43.98 33.92
N ASP A 3 2.02 -42.87 33.27
CA ASP A 3 1.09 -41.75 33.09
C ASP A 3 1.54 -40.86 31.89
N PRO A 4 0.60 -40.18 31.22
CA PRO A 4 0.68 -39.75 29.82
C PRO A 4 0.65 -38.21 29.66
N GLU A 5 0.47 -37.74 28.42
CA GLU A 5 0.13 -36.38 27.99
C GLU A 5 1.23 -35.31 27.94
N LEU A 6 1.69 -35.06 26.71
CA LEU A 6 1.78 -33.71 26.15
C LEU A 6 1.43 -33.79 24.65
N SER A 7 0.13 -33.72 24.38
CA SER A 7 -0.41 -33.45 23.06
C SER A 7 -0.17 -31.98 22.73
N SER A 8 0.93 -31.67 22.05
CA SER A 8 1.07 -30.38 21.36
C SER A 8 0.40 -30.49 20.00
N THR A 9 -0.92 -30.28 19.98
CA THR A 9 -1.70 -30.06 18.76
C THR A 9 -1.25 -28.75 18.12
N THR A 10 -0.12 -28.76 17.41
CA THR A 10 0.19 -27.73 16.43
C THR A 10 -0.81 -27.94 15.29
N GLY A 11 -1.93 -27.23 15.40
CA GLY A 11 -2.92 -27.09 14.35
C GLY A 11 -2.24 -26.53 13.11
N ARG A 12 -1.72 -27.44 12.29
CA ARG A 12 -1.33 -27.23 10.91
C ARG A 12 -2.61 -26.78 10.23
N HIS A 13 -2.82 -25.45 10.18
CA HIS A 13 -3.89 -24.88 9.39
C HIS A 13 -3.59 -25.29 7.95
N SER A 14 -4.31 -26.33 7.53
CA SER A 14 -4.38 -26.81 6.17
C SER A 14 -4.66 -25.59 5.30
N MET A 15 -3.64 -25.15 4.54
CA MET A 15 -3.79 -24.21 3.43
C MET A 15 -4.61 -24.93 2.36
N LYS A 16 -5.92 -25.04 2.60
CA LYS A 16 -6.91 -25.42 1.60
C LYS A 16 -6.98 -24.28 0.60
N ASP A 17 -6.54 -24.52 -0.63
CA ASP A 17 -6.87 -23.81 -1.87
C ASP A 17 -7.36 -22.35 -1.69
N ALA A 18 -6.50 -21.48 -1.16
CA ALA A 18 -6.79 -20.06 -1.16
C ALA A 18 -6.55 -19.55 -2.58
N THR A 19 -7.62 -19.40 -3.36
CA THR A 19 -7.59 -18.68 -4.64
C THR A 19 -6.85 -17.35 -4.45
N SER A 20 -5.81 -17.12 -5.26
CA SER A 20 -5.03 -15.89 -5.21
C SER A 20 -5.94 -14.68 -5.39
N ARG A 21 -5.77 -13.64 -4.58
CA ARG A 21 -6.51 -12.39 -4.72
C ARG A 21 -5.87 -11.53 -5.80
N VAL A 22 -6.67 -10.89 -6.65
CA VAL A 22 -6.15 -10.02 -7.69
C VAL A 22 -6.01 -8.59 -7.16
N LEU A 23 -4.78 -8.08 -7.17
CA LEU A 23 -4.46 -6.71 -6.77
C LEU A 23 -4.01 -5.90 -7.99
N TRP A 24 -4.74 -4.83 -8.30
CA TRP A 24 -4.26 -3.82 -9.24
C TRP A 24 -3.57 -2.68 -8.49
N VAL A 25 -2.35 -2.35 -8.88
CA VAL A 25 -1.58 -1.25 -8.29
C VAL A 25 -1.50 -0.12 -9.30
N VAL A 26 -2.17 1.00 -9.00
CA VAL A 26 -2.20 2.19 -9.84
C VAL A 26 -1.09 3.14 -9.40
N THR A 27 -0.17 3.44 -10.31
CA THR A 27 1.06 4.21 -10.06
C THR A 27 1.11 5.46 -10.93
N ASP A 28 1.67 6.55 -10.38
CA ASP A 28 2.05 7.76 -11.11
C ASP A 28 3.57 7.81 -11.42
N GLU A 29 4.26 6.67 -11.23
CA GLU A 29 5.71 6.45 -11.41
C GLU A 29 6.63 7.39 -10.62
N LYS A 30 6.11 8.16 -9.66
CA LYS A 30 6.96 8.96 -8.78
C LYS A 30 7.73 8.04 -7.84
N PRO A 31 9.08 8.16 -7.75
CA PRO A 31 9.91 7.20 -7.01
C PRO A 31 9.48 6.99 -5.56
N GLY A 32 9.10 8.05 -4.85
CA GLY A 32 8.64 7.96 -3.46
C GLY A 32 7.30 7.25 -3.30
N HIS A 33 6.36 7.42 -4.23
CA HIS A 33 5.08 6.71 -4.23
C HIS A 33 5.29 5.24 -4.58
N ARG A 34 6.10 4.99 -5.60
CA ARG A 34 6.46 3.65 -6.08
C ARG A 34 7.07 2.81 -4.96
N SER A 35 8.04 3.35 -4.24
CA SER A 35 8.67 2.66 -3.11
C SER A 35 7.68 2.30 -2.00
N GLN A 36 6.74 3.20 -1.68
CA GLN A 36 5.69 2.90 -0.69
C GLN A 36 4.75 1.78 -1.15
N GLN A 37 4.35 1.80 -2.42
CA GLN A 37 3.51 0.76 -3.01
C GLN A 37 4.22 -0.60 -3.01
N GLU A 38 5.49 -0.65 -3.42
CA GLU A 38 6.31 -1.85 -3.41
C GLU A 38 6.43 -2.42 -1.99
N GLY A 39 6.77 -1.57 -1.02
CA GLY A 39 6.84 -1.96 0.39
C GLY A 39 5.53 -2.55 0.91
N LEU A 40 4.37 -2.00 0.53
CA LEU A 40 3.08 -2.59 0.91
C LEU A 40 2.83 -3.92 0.20
N VAL A 41 3.06 -3.97 -1.11
CA VAL A 41 2.80 -5.14 -1.95
C VAL A 41 3.61 -6.33 -1.46
N GLU A 42 4.90 -6.14 -1.18
CA GLU A 42 5.77 -7.20 -0.64
C GLU A 42 5.23 -7.77 0.66
N ARG A 43 4.76 -6.90 1.57
CA ARG A 43 4.20 -7.34 2.86
C ARG A 43 2.84 -8.01 2.71
N LEU A 44 2.01 -7.58 1.76
CA LEU A 44 0.76 -8.25 1.44
C LEU A 44 1.01 -9.65 0.88
N GLN A 45 1.95 -9.79 -0.06
CA GLN A 45 2.34 -11.07 -0.65
C GLN A 45 3.00 -12.02 0.36
N ALA A 46 3.71 -11.49 1.35
CA ALA A 46 4.24 -12.28 2.46
C ALA A 46 3.15 -12.83 3.39
N LEU A 47 1.97 -12.20 3.44
CA LEU A 47 0.86 -12.58 4.33
C LEU A 47 -0.21 -13.43 3.63
N ALA A 48 -0.39 -13.26 2.32
CA ALA A 48 -1.37 -14.02 1.52
C ALA A 48 -1.00 -14.04 0.03
N SER A 49 -1.54 -15.01 -0.70
CA SER A 49 -1.38 -15.09 -2.15
C SER A 49 -2.09 -13.92 -2.86
N PHE A 50 -1.31 -13.12 -3.59
CA PHE A 50 -1.80 -12.04 -4.44
C PHE A 50 -1.19 -12.11 -5.84
N ASP A 51 -2.06 -12.02 -6.85
CA ASP A 51 -1.69 -11.79 -8.24
C ASP A 51 -1.69 -10.29 -8.49
N VAL A 52 -0.51 -9.71 -8.69
CA VAL A 52 -0.31 -8.25 -8.69
C VAL A 52 -0.09 -7.74 -10.10
N PHE A 53 -0.86 -6.73 -10.49
CA PHE A 53 -0.79 -6.08 -11.79
C PHE A 53 -0.56 -4.58 -11.63
N TRP A 54 0.50 -4.07 -12.23
CA TRP A 54 0.87 -2.65 -12.17
C TRP A 54 0.27 -1.89 -13.35
N LEU A 55 -0.41 -0.78 -13.05
CA LEU A 55 -1.10 0.05 -14.01
C LEU A 55 -0.63 1.49 -13.86
N ASN A 56 0.02 2.02 -14.89
CA ASN A 56 0.38 3.43 -14.92
C ASN A 56 -0.89 4.28 -15.16
N VAL A 57 -1.06 5.35 -14.39
CA VAL A 57 -2.16 6.31 -14.52
C VAL A 57 -2.30 6.88 -15.94
N GLU A 58 -1.17 7.07 -16.64
CA GLU A 58 -1.12 7.60 -18.01
C GLU A 58 -1.58 6.57 -19.06
N SER A 59 -1.53 5.28 -18.72
CA SER A 59 -1.93 4.20 -19.62
C SER A 59 -3.44 3.95 -19.69
N LEU A 60 -4.21 4.67 -18.88
CA LEU A 60 -5.65 4.45 -18.71
C LEU A 60 -6.41 5.78 -18.71
N ASP A 61 -7.03 6.09 -19.85
CA ASP A 61 -8.05 7.14 -19.91
C ASP A 61 -9.45 6.52 -19.76
N ILE A 62 -10.07 6.76 -18.61
CA ILE A 62 -11.41 6.23 -18.29
C ILE A 62 -12.36 7.42 -18.16
N SER A 63 -13.33 7.51 -19.05
CA SER A 63 -14.37 8.54 -19.00
C SER A 63 -15.46 8.22 -17.96
N LEU A 64 -16.27 9.21 -17.59
CA LEU A 64 -17.42 8.97 -16.71
C LEU A 64 -18.47 8.06 -17.37
N LEU A 65 -18.58 8.07 -18.69
CA LEU A 65 -19.48 7.20 -19.43
C LEU A 65 -19.02 5.74 -19.33
N ASP A 66 -17.72 5.47 -19.37
CA ASP A 66 -17.17 4.13 -19.17
C ASP A 66 -17.49 3.59 -17.78
N VAL A 67 -17.46 4.47 -16.77
CA VAL A 67 -17.85 4.13 -15.40
C VAL A 67 -19.34 3.83 -15.28
N LEU A 68 -20.19 4.65 -15.91
CA LEU A 68 -21.64 4.48 -15.88
C LEU A 68 -22.05 3.16 -16.56
N LEU A 69 -21.46 2.87 -17.72
CA LEU A 69 -21.70 1.66 -18.49
C LEU A 69 -20.93 0.43 -17.97
N ARG A 70 -20.07 0.61 -16.95
CA ARG A 70 -19.13 -0.41 -16.45
C ARG A 70 -18.38 -1.12 -17.58
N ARG A 71 -17.84 -0.35 -18.52
CA ARG A 71 -17.09 -0.92 -19.64
C ARG A 71 -15.92 -1.77 -19.13
N ARG A 72 -15.65 -2.85 -19.85
CA ARG A 72 -14.53 -3.73 -19.52
C ARG A 72 -13.22 -3.00 -19.83
N ILE A 73 -12.48 -2.68 -18.78
CA ILE A 73 -11.15 -2.08 -18.86
C ILE A 73 -10.11 -3.19 -18.73
N LYS A 74 -9.03 -3.13 -19.52
CA LYS A 74 -7.95 -4.13 -19.51
C LYS A 74 -8.49 -5.58 -19.58
N PRO A 75 -9.22 -5.95 -20.64
CA PRO A 75 -9.86 -7.27 -20.76
C PRO A 75 -8.88 -8.45 -20.68
N GLU A 76 -7.60 -8.22 -20.97
CA GLU A 76 -6.48 -9.14 -20.85
C GLU A 76 -6.09 -9.47 -19.41
N LEU A 77 -6.51 -8.65 -18.44
CA LEU A 77 -6.24 -8.86 -17.02
C LEU A 77 -7.45 -9.46 -16.31
N PRO A 78 -7.24 -10.28 -15.25
CA PRO A 78 -8.32 -10.69 -14.38
C PRO A 78 -8.91 -9.47 -13.64
N ALA A 79 -10.21 -9.53 -13.34
CA ALA A 79 -10.87 -8.46 -12.59
C ALA A 79 -10.24 -8.33 -11.19
N PRO A 80 -9.94 -7.11 -10.73
CA PRO A 80 -9.33 -6.90 -9.43
C PRO A 80 -10.32 -7.16 -8.31
N ASP A 81 -9.87 -7.84 -7.27
CA ASP A 81 -10.53 -7.79 -5.98
C ASP A 81 -10.22 -6.45 -5.32
N TRP A 82 -8.94 -6.05 -5.34
CA TRP A 82 -8.40 -4.90 -4.63
C TRP A 82 -7.66 -3.97 -5.60
N ILE A 83 -7.71 -2.66 -5.31
CA ILE A 83 -7.04 -1.62 -6.07
C ILE A 83 -6.26 -0.74 -5.10
N LEU A 84 -4.95 -0.65 -5.29
CA LEU A 84 -4.03 0.17 -4.51
C LEU A 84 -3.65 1.42 -5.30
N GLY A 85 -3.70 2.59 -4.68
CA GLY A 85 -3.17 3.83 -5.24
C GLY A 85 -2.27 4.55 -4.24
N ALA A 86 -1.32 5.33 -4.75
CA ALA A 86 -0.49 6.22 -3.95
C ALA A 86 -0.41 7.59 -4.63
N GLY A 87 -0.54 8.66 -3.83
CA GLY A 87 -0.45 10.03 -4.32
C GLY A 87 -1.71 10.54 -5.04
N ALA A 88 -1.78 11.87 -5.15
CA ALA A 88 -3.00 12.56 -5.57
C ALA A 88 -3.43 12.31 -7.01
N GLY A 89 -2.48 12.00 -7.90
CA GLY A 89 -2.76 11.69 -9.30
C GLY A 89 -3.58 10.42 -9.50
N THR A 90 -3.57 9.49 -8.54
CA THR A 90 -4.20 8.17 -8.69
C THR A 90 -5.67 8.15 -8.24
N HIS A 91 -6.11 9.11 -7.42
CA HIS A 91 -7.43 9.08 -6.75
C HIS A 91 -8.61 8.90 -7.70
N SER A 92 -8.66 9.71 -8.76
CA SER A 92 -9.76 9.69 -9.72
C SER A 92 -9.83 8.32 -10.39
N LEU A 93 -8.69 7.82 -10.86
CA LEU A 93 -8.61 6.53 -11.55
C LEU A 93 -9.02 5.36 -10.63
N ILE A 94 -8.51 5.30 -9.40
CA ILE A 94 -8.86 4.19 -8.49
C ILE A 94 -10.35 4.19 -8.11
N LEU A 95 -10.99 5.35 -7.99
CA LEU A 95 -12.43 5.45 -7.71
C LEU A 95 -13.29 5.06 -8.93
N LYS A 96 -12.87 5.42 -10.13
CA LYS A 96 -13.51 4.98 -11.37
C LYS A 96 -13.45 3.46 -11.50
N LEU A 97 -12.25 2.89 -11.33
CA LEU A 97 -12.02 1.45 -11.37
C LEU A 97 -12.79 0.71 -10.27
N LYS A 98 -12.82 1.23 -9.04
CA LYS A 98 -13.66 0.72 -7.94
C LYS A 98 -15.11 0.56 -8.38
N ARG A 99 -15.67 1.56 -9.05
CA ARG A 99 -17.08 1.53 -9.45
C ARG A 99 -17.34 0.58 -10.62
N ILE A 100 -16.40 0.44 -11.54
CA ILE A 100 -16.47 -0.50 -12.68
C ILE A 100 -16.39 -1.94 -12.16
N PHE A 101 -15.38 -2.27 -11.37
CA PHE A 101 -15.09 -3.64 -10.94
C PHE A 101 -15.73 -4.04 -9.61
N ARG A 102 -16.31 -3.09 -8.87
CA ARG A 102 -16.81 -3.29 -7.49
C ARG A 102 -15.73 -3.77 -6.52
N ALA A 103 -14.48 -3.47 -6.84
CA ALA A 103 -13.29 -3.80 -6.08
C ALA A 103 -13.16 -2.95 -4.80
N LYS A 104 -12.33 -3.40 -3.85
CA LYS A 104 -11.95 -2.63 -2.67
C LYS A 104 -10.78 -1.70 -2.97
N THR A 105 -10.82 -0.47 -2.46
CA THR A 105 -9.72 0.49 -2.66
C THR A 105 -8.90 0.74 -1.42
N ILE A 106 -7.58 0.76 -1.60
CA ILE A 106 -6.58 1.14 -0.61
C ILE A 106 -5.85 2.38 -1.14
N LEU A 107 -5.81 3.44 -0.36
CA LEU A 107 -5.06 4.65 -0.68
C LEU A 107 -3.88 4.84 0.29
N LEU A 108 -2.69 5.07 -0.24
CA LEU A 108 -1.51 5.49 0.54
C LEU A 108 -1.39 7.01 0.57
N MET A 109 -0.92 7.52 1.71
CA MET A 109 -0.70 8.95 2.02
C MET A 109 -2.01 9.73 2.26
N ARG A 110 -1.90 11.03 2.57
CA ARG A 110 -3.06 11.90 2.63
C ARG A 110 -3.60 12.19 1.24
N GLY A 111 -4.81 11.71 0.96
CA GLY A 111 -5.50 12.02 -0.28
C GLY A 111 -6.04 13.46 -0.34
N ALA A 112 -6.11 14.01 -1.55
CA ALA A 112 -6.83 15.25 -1.88
C ALA A 112 -8.36 15.06 -1.94
N PHE A 113 -8.83 13.80 -1.94
CA PHE A 113 -10.25 13.44 -1.99
C PHE A 113 -10.74 13.04 -0.59
N PRO A 114 -12.05 13.16 -0.29
CA PRO A 114 -12.58 12.71 0.99
C PRO A 114 -12.25 11.24 1.27
N MET A 115 -11.60 10.98 2.41
CA MET A 115 -11.16 9.63 2.83
C MET A 115 -12.30 8.60 2.86
N ALA A 116 -13.56 9.04 3.01
CA ALA A 116 -14.74 8.19 3.00
C ALA A 116 -15.03 7.51 1.64
N LEU A 117 -14.44 7.99 0.55
CA LEU A 117 -14.60 7.39 -0.79
C LEU A 117 -13.79 6.09 -0.95
N PHE A 118 -12.76 5.90 -0.12
CA PHE A 118 -11.88 4.74 -0.14
C PHE A 118 -12.26 3.72 0.93
N ASP A 119 -12.11 2.43 0.64
CA ASP A 119 -12.40 1.37 1.62
C ASP A 119 -11.36 1.34 2.74
N ALA A 120 -10.09 1.69 2.44
CA ALA A 120 -9.02 1.87 3.40
C ALA A 120 -8.08 3.02 2.99
N ASN A 121 -7.58 3.76 3.97
CA ASN A 121 -6.59 4.82 3.81
C ASN A 121 -5.44 4.55 4.79
N ILE A 122 -4.21 4.54 4.30
CA ILE A 122 -3.00 4.42 5.12
C ILE A 122 -2.32 5.78 5.10
N THR A 123 -2.45 6.54 6.18
CA THR A 123 -2.09 7.96 6.21
C THR A 123 -1.04 8.22 7.29
N PRO A 124 0.06 8.93 7.01
CA PRO A 124 1.05 9.27 8.02
C PRO A 124 0.48 10.11 9.16
N VAL A 125 0.96 9.89 10.39
CA VAL A 125 0.52 10.64 11.58
C VAL A 125 0.80 12.14 11.46
N HIS A 126 1.90 12.53 10.80
CA HIS A 126 2.25 13.94 10.59
C HIS A 126 1.25 14.69 9.69
N ASP A 127 0.41 13.97 8.92
CA ASP A 127 -0.69 14.54 8.16
C ASP A 127 -1.96 14.78 9.00
N ASN A 128 -1.92 14.49 10.31
CA ASN A 128 -3.04 14.63 11.24
C ASN A 128 -4.34 13.93 10.75
N PRO A 129 -4.30 12.60 10.52
CA PRO A 129 -5.46 11.86 10.02
C PRO A 129 -6.61 11.84 11.04
N PRO A 130 -7.88 11.92 10.58
CA PRO A 130 -9.03 11.81 11.47
C PRO A 130 -9.16 10.40 12.05
N LYS A 131 -9.69 10.29 13.26
CA LYS A 131 -10.06 8.99 13.85
C LYS A 131 -11.25 8.40 13.10
N ARG A 132 -10.99 7.44 12.22
CA ARG A 132 -12.00 6.73 11.40
C ARG A 132 -11.64 5.26 11.27
N ARG A 133 -12.65 4.40 11.13
CA ARG A 133 -12.45 2.95 10.97
C ARG A 133 -11.69 2.57 9.69
N ASN A 134 -11.84 3.33 8.62
CA ASN A 134 -11.18 3.10 7.33
C ASN A 134 -9.85 3.86 7.20
N VAL A 135 -9.26 4.32 8.30
CA VAL A 135 -8.01 5.06 8.33
C VAL A 135 -7.04 4.35 9.27
N LEU A 136 -5.91 3.92 8.71
CA LEU A 136 -4.77 3.37 9.44
C LEU A 136 -3.68 4.45 9.53
N PRO A 137 -3.48 5.08 10.69
CA PRO A 137 -2.37 6.00 10.88
C PRO A 137 -1.03 5.25 10.89
N THR A 138 0.01 5.82 10.28
CA THR A 138 1.36 5.23 10.24
C THR A 138 2.44 6.21 10.71
N THR A 139 3.52 5.67 11.29
CA THR A 139 4.72 6.43 11.66
C THR A 139 5.87 6.04 10.74
N GLY A 140 6.59 7.04 10.22
CA GLY A 140 7.62 6.83 9.21
C GLY A 140 7.06 6.58 7.81
N VAL A 141 7.94 6.24 6.87
CA VAL A 141 7.59 5.97 5.48
C VAL A 141 7.61 4.47 5.23
N MET A 142 6.54 3.93 4.65
CA MET A 142 6.49 2.55 4.20
C MET A 142 7.45 2.36 3.02
N ASN A 143 8.29 1.34 3.05
CA ASN A 143 9.26 1.08 1.98
C ASN A 143 9.70 -0.40 2.03
N PRO A 144 10.31 -0.94 0.95
CA PRO A 144 10.75 -2.33 0.89
C PRO A 144 12.11 -2.55 1.57
N VAL A 145 12.69 -1.54 2.23
CA VAL A 145 14.03 -1.67 2.83
C VAL A 145 13.99 -2.68 3.97
N VAL A 146 14.81 -3.72 3.85
CA VAL A 146 15.04 -4.70 4.90
C VAL A 146 16.31 -4.33 5.66
N PRO A 147 16.26 -4.15 6.99
CA PRO A 147 17.45 -3.90 7.78
C PRO A 147 18.48 -5.01 7.59
N ARG A 148 19.72 -4.64 7.25
CA ARG A 148 20.87 -5.56 7.25
C ARG A 148 21.72 -5.29 8.47
N TYR A 149 21.96 -6.34 9.24
CA TYR A 149 22.79 -6.29 10.46
C TYR A 149 24.17 -6.92 10.26
N GLU A 150 24.30 -7.82 9.28
CA GLU A 150 25.55 -8.50 8.98
C GLU A 150 26.58 -7.53 8.38
N GLY A 151 27.80 -7.55 8.91
CA GLY A 151 28.88 -6.64 8.49
C GLY A 151 28.75 -5.21 8.98
N ARG A 152 27.80 -4.91 9.88
CA ARG A 152 27.70 -3.59 10.53
C ARG A 152 28.77 -3.46 11.60
N ASP A 153 29.61 -2.43 11.49
CA ASP A 153 30.53 -2.04 12.55
C ASP A 153 29.76 -1.38 13.71
N GLU A 154 29.87 -1.95 14.91
CA GLU A 154 29.24 -1.43 16.12
C GLU A 154 29.81 -0.07 16.56
N HIS A 155 31.01 0.28 16.10
CA HIS A 155 31.67 1.55 16.40
C HIS A 155 31.33 2.66 15.39
N THR A 156 30.60 2.35 14.32
CA THR A 156 30.27 3.31 13.26
C THR A 156 28.77 3.63 13.25
N GLY A 157 28.45 4.92 13.41
CA GLY A 157 27.10 5.47 13.28
C GLY A 157 26.91 6.24 11.97
N THR A 158 25.70 6.20 11.41
CA THR A 158 25.33 7.06 10.27
C THR A 158 24.71 8.34 10.78
N PHE A 159 25.30 9.48 10.43
CA PHE A 159 24.70 10.80 10.63
C PHE A 159 24.05 11.26 9.33
N LEU A 160 22.78 11.65 9.37
CA LEU A 160 22.13 12.33 8.27
C LEU A 160 22.16 13.83 8.56
N ILE A 161 23.03 14.55 7.86
CA ILE A 161 23.13 16.01 7.96
C ILE A 161 22.29 16.58 6.81
N GLY A 162 21.21 17.28 7.16
CA GLY A 162 20.36 17.96 6.19
C GLY A 162 21.08 19.11 5.49
N GLY A 163 20.56 19.54 4.34
CA GLY A 163 21.04 20.74 3.65
C GLY A 163 20.48 22.04 4.25
N VAL A 164 20.86 23.17 3.64
CA VAL A 164 20.32 24.49 3.98
C VAL A 164 18.78 24.46 3.85
N ASN A 165 18.09 24.98 4.86
CA ASN A 165 16.64 25.08 4.89
C ASN A 165 16.25 26.55 4.83
N ASP A 166 15.59 26.97 3.75
CA ASP A 166 15.21 28.37 3.52
C ASP A 166 14.23 28.92 4.58
N HIS A 167 13.61 28.05 5.37
CA HIS A 167 12.65 28.41 6.41
C HIS A 167 13.26 28.53 7.80
N TYR A 168 14.55 28.20 7.98
CA TYR A 168 15.22 28.23 9.28
C TYR A 168 16.63 28.81 9.15
N GLN A 169 16.93 29.86 9.92
CA GLN A 169 18.27 30.43 10.03
C GLN A 169 18.95 29.95 11.30
N TRP A 170 20.27 29.77 11.23
CA TRP A 170 21.10 29.51 12.40
C TRP A 170 21.17 30.79 13.25
N ASP A 171 20.99 30.64 14.56
CA ASP A 171 21.22 31.70 15.53
C ASP A 171 22.69 31.60 15.97
N ASP A 172 23.56 32.44 15.39
CA ASP A 172 25.02 32.42 15.60
C ASP A 172 25.45 33.28 16.81
N ALA A 173 24.66 33.26 17.90
CA ALA A 173 24.95 34.03 19.12
C ALA A 173 26.15 33.50 19.93
#